data_AF-A0A124GTG0-F1
#
_entry.id   AF-A0A124GTG0-F1
#
_cell.length_a   1.000
_cell.length_b   1.000
_cell.length_c   1.000
_cell.angle_alpha   90.00
_cell.angle_beta   90.00
_cell.angle_gamma   90.00
#
_symmetry.space_group_name_H-M   'P 1'
#
loop_
_entity.id
_entity.type
_entity.pdbx_description
1 polymer ?
#
loop_
_entity_poly.entity_id
_entity_poly.type
_entity_poly.pdbx_seq_one_letter_code
_entity_poly.pdbx_strand_id
1 'polypeptide(L)'
;MTLEYHLAELLQRVSTPDREAVLKRALEEYEKYLMRLDEYLLLSGGDKKLFEQYMANPTSFTLAPANDAAARREIKVTRFREEKELKQKLEYFSQNEARLQSDDYDTRSLYLAELQLYTHQTFQALDLLIQELSIVSAMRNAPPRPPPSDDPRQRSNIGGLNYSDRLDPSMSQLLRGGRGGPILNSKGKPMQPFTLLGRRAEMQQGVFRPGHNLPTMTIEEYLDEEHRRGNVIEGGGEKSGIKPQVDEDDHNIADQETMKARNWDEYTEANPKGAGNTLNRG
;
A
#
# COMPACT_ATOMS: atom_id res chain seq x y z
N MET A 1 16.69 -26.96 -12.66
CA MET A 1 16.74 -25.58 -13.19
C MET A 1 16.25 -24.54 -12.18
N THR A 2 15.43 -24.89 -11.19
CA THR A 2 14.78 -23.94 -10.25
C THR A 2 15.40 -23.91 -8.85
N LEU A 3 16.47 -24.67 -8.60
CA LEU A 3 17.09 -24.81 -7.28
C LEU A 3 17.55 -23.45 -6.74
N GLU A 4 18.30 -22.71 -7.55
CA GLU A 4 18.87 -21.40 -7.18
C GLU A 4 17.77 -20.36 -6.94
N TYR A 5 16.69 -20.41 -7.75
CA TYR A 5 15.50 -19.60 -7.53
C TYR A 5 14.88 -19.85 -6.14
N HIS A 6 14.62 -21.10 -5.79
CA HIS A 6 14.05 -21.43 -4.47
C HIS A 6 15.00 -21.12 -3.32
N LEU A 7 16.30 -21.26 -3.53
CA LEU A 7 17.32 -20.90 -2.54
C LEU A 7 17.28 -19.38 -2.28
N ALA A 8 17.21 -18.55 -3.32
CA ALA A 8 17.07 -17.10 -3.20
C ALA A 8 15.78 -16.68 -2.48
N GLU A 9 14.66 -17.33 -2.82
CA GLU A 9 13.36 -17.17 -2.14
C GLU A 9 13.43 -17.50 -0.64
N LEU A 10 14.15 -18.56 -0.26
CA LEU A 10 14.36 -18.92 1.14
C LEU A 10 15.24 -17.91 1.86
N LEU A 11 16.35 -17.47 1.24
CA LEU A 11 17.25 -16.46 1.81
C LEU A 11 16.52 -15.17 2.16
N GLN A 12 15.63 -14.70 1.28
CA GLN A 12 14.85 -13.49 1.52
C GLN A 12 13.96 -13.56 2.77
N ARG A 13 13.49 -14.76 3.13
CA ARG A 13 12.63 -14.98 4.32
C ARG A 13 13.44 -15.09 5.62
N VAL A 14 14.76 -15.20 5.55
CA VAL A 14 15.60 -15.30 6.76
C VAL A 14 15.74 -13.93 7.43
N SER A 15 15.38 -13.89 8.72
CA SER A 15 15.65 -12.74 9.58
C SER A 15 17.04 -12.86 10.19
N THR A 16 17.95 -11.96 9.83
CA THR A 16 19.32 -11.90 10.36
C THR A 16 19.70 -10.47 10.70
N PRO A 17 20.63 -10.26 11.66
CA PRO A 17 21.15 -8.93 11.96
C PRO A 17 21.93 -8.34 10.78
N ASP A 18 22.63 -9.19 10.00
CA ASP A 18 23.36 -8.77 8.80
C ASP A 18 22.52 -8.98 7.53
N ARG A 19 21.43 -8.20 7.43
CA ARG A 19 20.51 -8.26 6.30
C ARG A 19 21.21 -8.02 4.96
N GLU A 20 22.18 -7.11 4.91
CA GLU A 20 22.92 -6.78 3.70
C GLU A 20 23.61 -8.00 3.08
N ALA A 21 24.28 -8.82 3.89
CA ALA A 21 24.94 -10.03 3.41
C ALA A 21 23.94 -11.06 2.83
N VAL A 22 22.77 -11.19 3.46
CA VAL A 22 21.70 -12.08 2.98
C VAL A 22 21.13 -11.59 1.65
N LEU A 23 20.93 -10.29 1.48
CA LEU A 23 20.45 -9.71 0.22
C LEU A 23 21.44 -9.93 -0.92
N LYS A 24 22.74 -9.71 -0.68
CA LYS A 24 23.79 -9.97 -1.68
C LYS A 24 23.81 -11.44 -2.11
N ARG A 25 23.70 -12.36 -1.14
CA ARG A 25 23.63 -13.79 -1.43
C ARG A 25 22.37 -14.16 -2.22
N ALA A 26 21.22 -13.56 -1.90
CA ALA A 26 19.99 -13.80 -2.66
C ALA A 26 20.12 -13.30 -4.11
N LEU A 27 20.77 -12.14 -4.33
CA LEU A 27 21.07 -11.64 -5.68
C LEU A 27 21.96 -12.61 -6.46
N GLU A 28 23.05 -13.10 -5.86
CA GLU A 28 23.96 -14.08 -6.50
C GLU A 28 23.22 -15.36 -6.93
N GLU A 29 22.27 -15.83 -6.13
CA GLU A 29 21.50 -17.05 -6.43
C GLU A 29 20.48 -16.80 -7.55
N TYR A 30 19.82 -15.64 -7.57
CA TYR A 30 19.00 -15.24 -8.71
C TYR A 30 19.80 -15.05 -10.00
N GLU A 31 21.02 -14.54 -9.90
CA GLU A 31 21.93 -14.41 -11.05
C GLU A 31 22.30 -15.78 -11.61
N LYS A 32 22.69 -16.75 -10.76
CA LYS A 32 22.96 -18.14 -11.17
C LYS A 32 21.74 -18.77 -11.84
N TYR A 33 20.54 -18.51 -11.32
CA TYR A 33 19.29 -18.99 -11.92
C TYR A 33 19.12 -18.44 -13.35
N LEU A 34 19.25 -17.12 -13.54
CA LEU A 34 19.09 -16.48 -14.85
C LEU A 34 20.19 -16.87 -15.85
N MET A 35 21.45 -16.95 -15.40
CA MET A 35 22.56 -17.44 -16.24
C MET A 35 22.27 -18.84 -16.76
N ARG A 36 21.82 -19.75 -15.88
CA ARG A 36 21.46 -21.11 -16.29
C ARG A 36 20.29 -21.13 -17.27
N LEU A 37 19.32 -20.23 -17.17
CA LEU A 37 18.25 -20.15 -18.16
C LEU A 37 18.74 -19.60 -19.51
N ASP A 38 19.66 -18.63 -19.52
CA ASP A 38 20.25 -18.10 -20.75
C ASP A 38 21.12 -19.14 -21.45
N GLU A 39 21.94 -19.89 -20.71
CA GLU A 39 22.76 -21.00 -21.24
C GLU A 39 21.93 -22.04 -21.99
N TYR A 40 20.72 -22.32 -21.50
CA TYR A 40 19.79 -23.26 -22.12
C TYR A 40 18.83 -22.61 -23.13
N LEU A 41 19.01 -21.31 -23.41
CA LEU A 41 18.17 -20.53 -24.34
C LEU A 41 16.67 -20.56 -23.97
N LEU A 42 16.38 -20.58 -22.67
CA LEU A 42 15.02 -20.63 -22.12
C LEU A 42 14.45 -19.25 -21.80
N LEU A 43 15.27 -18.20 -21.83
CA LEU A 43 14.80 -16.83 -21.66
C LEU A 43 14.02 -16.36 -22.90
N SER A 44 12.86 -15.75 -22.67
CA SER A 44 12.12 -15.08 -23.75
C SER A 44 12.92 -13.90 -24.31
N GLY A 45 12.59 -13.44 -25.52
CA GLY A 45 13.28 -12.29 -26.11
C GLY A 45 13.15 -10.99 -25.28
N GLY A 46 12.06 -10.84 -24.52
CA GLY A 46 11.89 -9.74 -23.57
C GLY A 46 12.75 -9.92 -22.33
N ASP A 47 12.74 -11.12 -21.74
CA ASP A 47 13.50 -11.45 -20.54
C ASP A 47 15.00 -11.40 -20.78
N LYS A 48 15.46 -11.81 -21.96
CA LYS A 48 16.87 -11.71 -22.34
C LYS A 48 17.36 -10.27 -22.35
N LYS A 49 16.57 -9.33 -22.87
CA LYS A 49 16.92 -7.90 -22.85
C LYS A 49 17.01 -7.36 -21.43
N LEU A 50 16.12 -7.79 -20.53
CA LEU A 50 16.18 -7.41 -19.12
C LEU A 50 17.42 -8.00 -18.46
N PHE A 51 17.75 -9.24 -18.77
CA PHE A 51 18.95 -9.89 -18.26
C PHE A 51 20.22 -9.19 -18.74
N GLU A 52 20.30 -8.82 -20.01
CA GLU A 52 21.40 -8.00 -20.56
C GLU A 52 21.50 -6.63 -19.87
N GLN A 53 20.36 -5.96 -19.63
CA GLN A 53 20.32 -4.70 -18.89
C GLN A 53 20.79 -4.85 -17.44
N TYR A 54 20.39 -5.94 -16.78
CA TYR A 54 20.82 -6.27 -15.43
C TYR A 54 22.33 -6.54 -15.39
N MET A 55 22.85 -7.38 -16.29
CA MET A 55 24.28 -7.68 -16.41
C MET A 55 25.13 -6.45 -16.70
N ALA A 56 24.61 -5.49 -17.48
CA ALA A 56 25.30 -4.25 -17.75
C ALA A 56 25.43 -3.36 -16.50
N ASN A 57 24.39 -3.28 -15.66
CA ASN A 57 24.42 -2.46 -14.45
C ASN A 57 23.63 -3.12 -13.28
N PRO A 58 24.24 -4.10 -12.57
CA PRO A 58 23.52 -4.86 -11.54
C PRO A 58 23.05 -4.03 -10.35
N THR A 59 23.78 -2.96 -10.01
CA THR A 59 23.50 -2.11 -8.83
C THR A 59 22.41 -1.06 -9.06
N SER A 60 22.06 -0.79 -10.31
CA SER A 60 21.07 0.23 -10.69
C SER A 60 19.95 -0.33 -11.56
N PHE A 61 19.84 -1.66 -11.65
CA PHE A 61 18.77 -2.29 -12.40
C PHE A 61 17.43 -1.92 -11.78
N THR A 62 16.48 -1.56 -12.65
CA THR A 62 15.10 -1.32 -12.25
C THR A 62 14.17 -1.70 -13.39
N LEU A 63 13.04 -2.27 -13.04
CA LEU A 63 12.01 -2.62 -14.02
C LEU A 63 11.21 -1.40 -14.48
N ALA A 64 11.09 -0.38 -13.63
CA ALA A 64 10.17 0.74 -13.85
C ALA A 64 10.87 2.07 -13.47
N PRO A 65 11.44 2.80 -14.44
CA PRO A 65 12.26 3.99 -14.17
C PRO A 65 11.46 5.06 -13.43
N ALA A 66 12.07 5.73 -12.46
CA ALA A 66 11.38 6.66 -11.55
C ALA A 66 10.82 7.93 -12.23
N ASN A 67 11.27 8.25 -13.45
CA ASN A 67 11.05 9.54 -14.10
C ASN A 67 9.62 9.76 -14.63
N ASP A 68 8.86 8.70 -14.90
CA ASP A 68 7.50 8.80 -15.44
C ASP A 68 6.52 7.89 -14.69
N ALA A 69 5.58 8.48 -13.96
CA ALA A 69 4.58 7.75 -13.20
C ALA A 69 3.60 6.96 -14.09
N ALA A 70 3.26 7.47 -15.28
CA ALA A 70 2.34 6.80 -16.19
C ALA A 70 2.99 5.53 -16.76
N ALA A 71 4.20 5.64 -17.33
CA ALA A 71 4.96 4.49 -17.82
C ALA A 71 5.21 3.45 -16.72
N ARG A 72 5.54 3.87 -15.49
CA ARG A 72 5.72 2.94 -14.36
C ARG A 72 4.44 2.16 -14.04
N ARG A 73 3.29 2.84 -14.07
CA ARG A 73 2.00 2.18 -13.84
C ARG A 73 1.72 1.17 -14.94
N GLU A 74 1.95 1.54 -16.20
CA GLU A 74 1.74 0.65 -17.34
C GLU A 74 2.62 -0.60 -17.25
N ILE A 75 3.92 -0.44 -16.98
CA ILE A 75 4.86 -1.56 -16.77
C ILE A 75 4.37 -2.48 -15.65
N LYS A 76 3.91 -1.93 -14.52
CA LYS A 76 3.38 -2.75 -13.43
C LYS A 76 2.11 -3.49 -13.82
N VAL A 77 1.22 -2.85 -14.57
CA VAL A 77 -0.02 -3.46 -15.04
C VAL A 77 0.25 -4.57 -16.05
N THR A 78 1.16 -4.37 -17.00
CA THR A 78 1.52 -5.41 -17.97
C THR A 78 2.14 -6.62 -17.27
N ARG A 79 3.13 -6.39 -16.39
CA ARG A 79 3.73 -7.45 -15.57
C ARG A 79 2.72 -8.20 -14.72
N PHE A 80 1.81 -7.48 -14.06
CA PHE A 80 0.76 -8.13 -13.27
C PHE A 80 -0.16 -9.00 -14.14
N ARG A 81 -0.49 -8.55 -15.36
CA ARG A 81 -1.29 -9.34 -16.30
C ARG A 81 -0.54 -10.59 -16.78
N GLU A 82 0.74 -10.46 -17.14
CA GLU A 82 1.61 -11.58 -17.52
C GLU A 82 1.71 -12.62 -16.41
N GLU A 83 1.97 -12.18 -15.17
CA GLU A 83 2.03 -13.08 -14.01
C GLU A 83 0.70 -13.79 -13.77
N LYS A 84 -0.42 -13.05 -13.90
CA LYS A 84 -1.77 -13.62 -13.75
C LYS A 84 -2.03 -14.68 -14.81
N GLU A 85 -1.68 -14.44 -16.07
CA GLU A 85 -1.84 -15.39 -17.16
C GLU A 85 -1.01 -16.66 -16.92
N LEU A 86 0.25 -16.52 -16.49
CA LEU A 86 1.11 -17.66 -16.16
C LEU A 86 0.55 -18.49 -15.01
N LYS A 87 0.06 -17.85 -13.95
CA LYS A 87 -0.60 -18.55 -12.84
C LYS A 87 -1.87 -19.28 -13.28
N GLN A 88 -2.68 -18.65 -14.13
CA GLN A 88 -3.88 -19.30 -14.69
C GLN A 88 -3.53 -20.53 -15.54
N LYS A 89 -2.46 -20.46 -16.35
CA LYS A 89 -1.98 -21.61 -17.11
C LYS A 89 -1.55 -22.77 -16.20
N LEU A 90 -0.79 -22.47 -15.14
CA LEU A 90 -0.39 -23.49 -14.16
C LEU A 90 -1.59 -24.08 -13.42
N GLU A 91 -2.56 -23.25 -13.05
CA GLU A 91 -3.79 -23.71 -12.41
C GLU A 91 -4.58 -24.66 -13.33
N TYR A 92 -4.73 -24.32 -14.60
CA TYR A 92 -5.37 -25.19 -15.59
C TYR A 92 -4.70 -26.57 -15.68
N PHE A 93 -3.37 -26.60 -15.76
CA PHE A 93 -2.65 -27.88 -15.80
C PHE A 93 -2.78 -28.65 -14.48
N SER A 94 -2.76 -27.97 -13.34
CA SER A 94 -2.94 -28.61 -12.03
C SER A 94 -4.32 -29.27 -11.86
N GLN A 95 -5.38 -28.68 -12.45
CA GLN A 95 -6.73 -29.25 -12.44
C GLN A 95 -6.87 -30.43 -13.40
N ASN A 96 -6.02 -30.49 -14.43
CA ASN A 96 -6.08 -31.48 -15.50
C ASN A 96 -4.96 -32.53 -15.36
N GLU A 97 -4.70 -33.00 -14.14
CA GLU A 97 -3.60 -33.92 -13.82
C GLU A 97 -3.62 -35.23 -14.64
N ALA A 98 -4.82 -35.75 -14.95
CA ALA A 98 -4.96 -36.94 -15.78
C ALA A 98 -4.40 -36.76 -17.20
N ARG A 99 -4.45 -35.54 -17.76
CA ARG A 99 -3.83 -35.24 -19.06
C ARG A 99 -2.32 -35.21 -18.97
N LEU A 100 -1.77 -34.62 -17.91
CA LEU A 100 -0.33 -34.56 -17.66
C LEU A 100 0.28 -35.97 -17.57
N GLN A 101 -0.42 -36.91 -16.93
CA GLN A 101 0.04 -38.29 -16.81
C GLN A 101 0.02 -39.06 -18.14
N SER A 102 -0.80 -38.61 -19.11
CA SER A 102 -0.97 -39.29 -20.39
C SER A 102 -0.09 -38.73 -21.52
N ASP A 103 0.30 -37.45 -21.42
CA ASP A 103 1.02 -36.74 -22.49
C ASP A 103 2.26 -36.01 -21.93
N ASP A 104 3.44 -36.50 -22.34
CA ASP A 104 4.74 -35.91 -22.01
C ASP A 104 4.88 -34.48 -22.54
N TYR A 105 4.19 -34.13 -23.64
CA TYR A 105 4.20 -32.79 -24.19
C TYR A 105 3.54 -31.78 -23.25
N ASP A 106 2.39 -32.13 -22.68
CA ASP A 106 1.68 -31.30 -21.71
C ASP A 106 2.50 -31.16 -20.41
N THR A 107 3.14 -32.24 -19.95
CA THR A 107 4.06 -32.20 -18.80
C THR A 107 5.23 -31.25 -19.04
N ARG A 108 5.85 -31.29 -20.23
CA ARG A 108 6.90 -30.34 -20.61
C ARG A 108 6.38 -28.90 -20.63
N SER A 109 5.19 -28.68 -21.18
CA SER A 109 4.55 -27.36 -21.26
C SER A 109 4.33 -26.76 -19.87
N LEU A 110 3.87 -27.57 -18.90
CA LEU A 110 3.73 -27.16 -17.50
C LEU A 110 5.06 -26.67 -16.90
N TYR A 111 6.14 -27.45 -17.02
CA TYR A 111 7.43 -27.05 -16.46
C TYR A 111 8.00 -25.80 -17.13
N LEU A 112 7.79 -25.61 -18.44
CA LEU A 112 8.20 -24.40 -19.14
C LEU A 112 7.39 -23.18 -18.66
N ALA A 113 6.08 -23.33 -18.42
CA ALA A 113 5.27 -22.27 -17.85
C ALA A 113 5.69 -21.92 -16.41
N GLU A 114 6.09 -22.92 -15.62
CA GLU A 114 6.64 -22.72 -14.27
C GLU A 114 7.95 -21.91 -14.31
N LEU A 115 8.87 -22.27 -15.21
CA LEU A 115 10.11 -21.52 -15.42
C LEU A 115 9.85 -20.08 -15.86
N GLN A 116 8.86 -19.85 -16.72
CA GLN A 116 8.45 -18.50 -17.12
C GLN A 116 7.93 -17.69 -15.94
N LEU A 117 7.09 -18.30 -15.08
CA LEU A 117 6.61 -17.64 -13.86
C LEU A 117 7.76 -17.25 -12.92
N TYR A 118 8.67 -18.18 -12.66
CA TYR A 118 9.82 -17.92 -11.79
C TYR A 118 10.78 -16.90 -12.39
N THR A 119 10.95 -16.87 -13.71
CA THR A 119 11.74 -15.84 -14.41
C THR A 119 11.11 -14.46 -14.20
N HIS A 120 9.79 -14.35 -14.39
CA HIS A 120 9.06 -13.12 -14.16
C HIS A 120 9.18 -12.63 -12.72
N GLN A 121 9.03 -13.53 -11.75
CA GLN A 121 9.18 -13.23 -10.32
C GLN A 121 10.63 -12.86 -9.95
N THR A 122 11.61 -13.50 -10.58
CA THR A 122 13.03 -13.19 -10.36
C THR A 122 13.35 -11.74 -10.71
N PHE A 123 12.91 -11.23 -11.86
CA PHE A 123 13.15 -9.83 -12.20
C PHE A 123 12.47 -8.84 -11.25
N GLN A 124 11.26 -9.16 -10.77
CA GLN A 124 10.61 -8.36 -9.74
C GLN A 124 11.40 -8.37 -8.43
N ALA A 125 11.89 -9.54 -8.01
CA ALA A 125 12.70 -9.69 -6.83
C ALA A 125 14.03 -8.93 -6.96
N LEU A 126 14.71 -8.98 -8.11
CA LEU A 126 15.93 -8.22 -8.35
C LEU A 126 15.72 -6.71 -8.15
N ASP A 127 14.68 -6.12 -8.76
CA ASP A 127 14.36 -4.68 -8.60
C ASP A 127 14.12 -4.33 -7.12
N LEU A 128 13.38 -5.16 -6.38
CA LEU A 128 13.11 -4.94 -4.96
C LEU A 128 14.36 -5.11 -4.08
N LEU A 129 15.18 -6.13 -4.32
CA LEU A 129 16.38 -6.40 -3.54
C LEU A 129 17.43 -5.30 -3.72
N ILE A 130 17.58 -4.78 -4.93
CA ILE A 130 18.48 -3.65 -5.21
C ILE A 130 18.01 -2.40 -4.47
N GLN A 131 16.70 -2.11 -4.50
CA GLN A 131 16.12 -1.01 -3.74
C GLN A 131 16.33 -1.19 -2.23
N GLU A 132 16.11 -2.41 -1.70
CA GLU A 132 16.34 -2.72 -0.29
C GLU A 132 17.82 -2.52 0.10
N LEU A 133 18.75 -2.97 -0.74
CA LEU A 133 20.19 -2.79 -0.52
C LEU A 133 20.57 -1.30 -0.51
N SER A 134 19.98 -0.49 -1.40
CA SER A 134 20.15 0.97 -1.38
C SER A 134 19.68 1.60 -0.06
N ILE A 135 18.57 1.11 0.50
CA ILE A 135 18.01 1.60 1.76
C ILE A 135 18.87 1.16 2.95
N VAL A 136 19.28 -0.12 2.99
CA VAL A 136 20.12 -0.66 4.08
C VAL A 136 21.48 0.03 4.12
N SER A 137 22.09 0.27 2.96
CA SER A 137 23.35 1.01 2.87
C SER A 137 23.19 2.47 3.31
N ALA A 138 22.11 3.14 2.92
CA ALA A 138 21.79 4.49 3.40
C ALA A 138 21.55 4.54 4.91
N MET A 139 20.87 3.54 5.48
CA MET A 139 20.65 3.44 6.93
C MET A 139 21.94 3.23 7.72
N ARG A 140 22.88 2.41 7.21
CA ARG A 140 24.19 2.20 7.85
C ARG A 140 25.05 3.47 7.87
N ASN A 141 24.93 4.28 6.83
CA ASN A 141 25.69 5.53 6.68
C ASN A 141 24.93 6.76 7.23
N ALA A 142 23.71 6.58 7.74
CA ALA A 142 22.91 7.69 8.25
C ALA A 142 23.56 8.28 9.51
N PRO A 143 23.64 9.61 9.62
CA PRO A 143 24.13 10.25 10.84
C PRO A 143 23.24 9.85 12.02
N PRO A 144 23.80 9.79 13.25
CA PRO A 144 23.02 9.49 14.44
C PRO A 144 21.81 10.44 14.52
N ARG A 145 20.62 9.88 14.74
CA ARG A 145 19.40 10.68 14.84
C ARG A 145 19.63 11.77 15.89
N PRO A 146 19.40 13.06 15.55
CA PRO A 146 19.54 14.13 16.54
C PRO A 146 18.63 13.84 17.74
N PRO A 147 19.02 14.24 18.96
CA PRO A 147 18.16 14.07 20.12
C PRO A 147 16.77 14.68 19.81
N PRO A 148 15.67 14.06 20.27
CA PRO A 148 14.34 14.59 20.04
C PRO A 148 14.33 16.06 20.48
N SER A 149 14.06 16.97 19.55
CA SER A 149 13.83 18.37 19.90
C SER A 149 12.61 18.40 20.82
N ASP A 150 12.73 19.04 21.98
CA ASP A 150 11.60 19.35 22.87
C ASP A 150 10.60 20.21 22.07
N ASP A 151 9.68 19.59 21.33
CA ASP A 151 8.60 20.31 20.68
C ASP A 151 7.61 20.73 21.78
N PRO A 152 7.42 22.04 22.04
CA PRO A 152 6.47 22.50 23.05
C PRO A 152 5.03 22.05 22.76
N ARG A 153 4.71 21.66 21.51
CA ARG A 153 3.41 21.06 21.14
C ARG A 153 3.22 19.63 21.66
N GLN A 154 4.29 18.89 21.96
CA GLN A 154 4.18 17.60 22.64
C GLN A 154 3.99 17.76 24.16
N ARG A 155 4.41 18.89 24.74
CA ARG A 155 4.23 19.19 26.17
C ARG A 155 2.81 19.62 26.52
N SER A 156 2.03 20.12 25.57
CA SER A 156 0.61 20.50 25.79
C SER A 156 -0.35 19.32 25.95
N ASN A 157 0.15 18.07 26.00
CA ASN A 157 -0.66 16.92 26.41
C ASN A 157 -0.80 16.77 27.93
N ILE A 158 -0.36 17.77 28.71
CA ILE A 158 -0.61 17.92 30.17
C ILE A 158 -2.07 18.34 30.46
N GLY A 159 -2.96 18.31 29.47
CA GLY A 159 -4.38 18.73 29.60
C GLY A 159 -5.44 17.65 29.37
N GLY A 160 -5.08 16.37 29.16
CA GLY A 160 -6.05 15.36 28.76
C GLY A 160 -5.82 14.00 29.41
N LEU A 161 -6.28 13.83 30.66
CA LEU A 161 -6.28 12.54 31.37
C LEU A 161 -7.07 11.41 30.66
N ASN A 162 -7.75 11.71 29.54
CA ASN A 162 -8.74 10.82 28.92
C ASN A 162 -8.62 10.67 27.39
N TYR A 163 -7.56 11.17 26.74
CA TYR A 163 -7.39 10.98 25.30
C TYR A 163 -6.08 10.24 24.98
N SER A 164 -6.20 8.93 24.80
CA SER A 164 -5.16 8.11 24.17
C SER A 164 -5.61 7.79 22.74
N ASP A 165 -4.76 8.13 21.76
CA ASP A 165 -4.86 7.66 20.37
C ASP A 165 -4.74 6.11 20.26
N ARG A 166 -4.34 5.46 21.36
CA ARG A 166 -4.44 4.02 21.55
C ARG A 166 -5.81 3.66 22.15
N LEU A 167 -6.55 2.82 21.44
CA LEU A 167 -7.78 2.18 21.93
C LEU A 167 -7.55 1.28 23.16
N ASP A 168 -6.30 0.82 23.36
CA ASP A 168 -5.94 -0.03 24.49
C ASP A 168 -5.37 0.80 25.66
N PRO A 169 -6.01 0.81 26.84
CA PRO A 169 -5.40 1.35 28.04
C PRO A 169 -4.16 0.52 28.38
N SER A 170 -3.03 1.19 28.65
CA SER A 170 -1.81 0.48 29.02
C SER A 170 -2.06 -0.39 30.27
N MET A 171 -1.51 -1.60 30.29
CA MET A 171 -1.57 -2.53 31.44
C MET A 171 -1.26 -1.81 32.76
N SER A 172 -0.28 -0.90 32.76
CA SER A 172 0.11 -0.08 33.90
C SER A 172 -1.01 0.82 34.46
N GLN A 173 -1.94 1.26 33.60
CA GLN A 173 -3.08 2.11 33.94
C GLN A 173 -4.25 1.29 34.51
N LEU A 174 -4.49 0.08 33.99
CA LEU A 174 -5.44 -0.88 34.58
C LEU A 174 -5.04 -1.29 36.01
N LEU A 175 -3.73 -1.44 36.24
CA LEU A 175 -3.16 -1.78 37.55
C LEU A 175 -3.09 -0.60 38.53
N ARG A 176 -3.26 0.66 38.08
CA ARG A 176 -3.29 1.84 38.97
C ARG A 176 -4.65 2.13 39.59
N GLY A 177 -5.73 1.57 39.05
CA GLY A 177 -7.09 1.72 39.58
C GLY A 177 -7.39 0.88 40.83
N GLY A 178 -6.51 -0.06 41.20
CA GLY A 178 -6.59 -0.86 42.42
C GLY A 178 -5.25 -0.82 43.13
N ARG A 179 -5.23 -0.32 44.36
CA ARG A 179 -4.04 -0.24 45.24
C ARG A 179 -3.21 -1.52 45.11
N GLY A 180 -2.02 -1.38 44.53
CA GLY A 180 -1.17 -2.48 44.04
C GLY A 180 -0.76 -3.47 45.12
N GLY A 181 -1.47 -4.60 45.17
CA GLY A 181 -1.11 -5.76 45.98
C GLY A 181 -1.73 -7.05 45.41
N PRO A 182 -1.16 -8.23 45.72
CA PRO A 182 -1.71 -9.51 45.29
C PRO A 182 -3.16 -9.68 45.76
N ILE A 183 -4.04 -10.12 44.85
CA ILE A 183 -5.48 -10.31 45.10
C ILE A 183 -5.73 -11.40 46.16
N LEU A 184 -4.81 -12.37 46.25
CA LEU A 184 -4.85 -13.51 47.16
C LEU A 184 -3.63 -13.50 48.07
N ASN A 185 -3.79 -13.89 49.33
CA ASN A 185 -2.65 -14.28 50.15
C ASN A 185 -2.12 -15.68 49.72
N SER A 186 -0.93 -16.08 50.21
CA SER A 186 -0.35 -17.41 49.94
C SER A 186 -1.22 -18.60 50.37
N LYS A 187 -2.32 -18.36 51.10
CA LYS A 187 -3.30 -19.35 51.54
C LYS A 187 -4.65 -19.24 50.78
N GLY A 188 -4.70 -18.49 49.67
CA GLY A 188 -5.86 -18.40 48.79
C GLY A 188 -7.03 -17.55 49.30
N LYS A 189 -6.85 -16.75 50.36
CA LYS A 189 -7.90 -15.86 50.89
C LYS A 189 -7.88 -14.50 50.16
N PRO A 190 -9.00 -14.04 49.58
CA PRO A 190 -9.05 -12.76 48.90
C PRO A 190 -8.93 -11.61 49.90
N MET A 191 -7.92 -10.75 49.70
CA MET A 191 -7.63 -9.60 50.56
C MET A 191 -8.28 -8.31 50.05
N GLN A 192 -8.84 -8.34 48.85
CA GLN A 192 -9.51 -7.22 48.19
C GLN A 192 -10.98 -7.57 47.97
N PRO A 193 -11.93 -6.64 48.20
CA PRO A 193 -13.32 -6.85 47.83
C PRO A 193 -13.42 -6.94 46.31
N PHE A 194 -13.92 -8.06 45.80
CA PHE A 194 -14.23 -8.25 44.38
C PHE A 194 -15.75 -8.28 44.20
N THR A 195 -16.26 -7.63 43.17
CA THR A 195 -17.67 -7.65 42.82
C THR A 195 -17.95 -8.81 41.86
N LEU A 196 -18.77 -9.78 42.29
CA LEU A 196 -19.31 -10.87 41.46
C LEU A 196 -20.47 -10.40 40.57
N LEU A 197 -20.39 -9.20 40.02
CA LEU A 197 -21.40 -8.75 39.06
C LEU A 197 -21.07 -9.39 37.71
N GLY A 198 -22.11 -9.79 36.97
CA GLY A 198 -22.10 -10.55 35.69
C GLY A 198 -21.35 -9.88 34.52
N ARG A 199 -20.44 -8.96 34.81
CA ARG A 199 -19.59 -8.21 33.90
C ARG A 199 -18.82 -9.12 32.94
N ARG A 200 -18.47 -10.35 33.33
CA ARG A 200 -17.79 -11.31 32.43
C ARG A 200 -18.72 -11.80 31.31
N ALA A 201 -20.00 -12.02 31.58
CA ALA A 201 -20.99 -12.43 30.58
C ALA A 201 -21.34 -11.26 29.64
N GLU A 202 -21.44 -10.04 30.17
CA GLU A 202 -21.62 -8.83 29.36
C GLU A 202 -20.39 -8.54 28.48
N MET A 203 -19.17 -8.71 29.02
CA MET A 203 -17.94 -8.56 28.24
C MET A 203 -17.85 -9.60 27.13
N GLN A 204 -18.25 -10.85 27.40
CA GLN A 204 -18.27 -11.94 26.41
C GLN A 204 -19.19 -11.63 25.22
N GLN A 205 -20.32 -10.95 25.44
CA GLN A 205 -21.21 -10.49 24.35
C GLN A 205 -20.58 -9.37 23.49
N GLY A 206 -19.54 -8.71 23.96
CA GLY A 206 -18.83 -7.64 23.23
C GLY A 206 -17.67 -8.12 22.35
N VAL A 207 -17.13 -9.33 22.58
CA VAL A 207 -15.84 -9.78 21.96
C VAL A 207 -16.01 -10.34 20.53
N PHE A 208 -17.24 -10.57 20.08
CA PHE A 208 -17.54 -11.08 18.73
C PHE A 208 -18.57 -10.20 18.00
N ARG A 209 -18.41 -8.88 18.10
CA ARG A 209 -19.13 -7.97 17.22
C ARG A 209 -18.35 -7.80 15.92
N PRO A 210 -19.00 -7.77 14.75
CA PRO A 210 -18.35 -7.36 13.52
C PRO A 210 -17.66 -6.01 13.77
N GLY A 211 -16.36 -5.89 13.45
CA GLY A 211 -15.53 -4.71 13.75
C GLY A 211 -15.89 -3.43 12.98
N HIS A 212 -17.11 -3.36 12.45
CA HIS A 212 -17.67 -2.26 11.71
C HIS A 212 -19.07 -1.99 12.26
N ASN A 213 -19.34 -0.74 12.60
CA ASN A 213 -20.71 -0.32 12.87
C ASN A 213 -21.48 -0.47 11.57
N LEU A 214 -22.36 -1.48 11.48
CA LEU A 214 -23.31 -1.53 10.38
C LEU A 214 -24.11 -0.22 10.41
N PRO A 215 -24.36 0.42 9.26
CA PRO A 215 -25.26 1.55 9.19
C PRO A 215 -26.57 1.19 9.91
N THR A 216 -26.92 1.96 10.94
CA THR A 216 -28.17 1.74 11.70
C THR A 216 -29.40 2.15 10.90
N MET A 217 -29.19 2.82 9.76
CA MET A 217 -30.19 3.37 8.86
C MET A 217 -30.08 2.67 7.51
N THR A 218 -31.20 2.52 6.82
CA THR A 218 -31.20 1.97 5.45
C THR A 218 -30.54 2.96 4.49
N ILE A 219 -30.13 2.48 3.31
CA ILE A 219 -29.51 3.31 2.27
C ILE A 219 -30.46 4.46 1.87
N GLU A 220 -31.75 4.15 1.78
CA GLU A 220 -32.81 5.12 1.47
C GLU A 220 -32.91 6.19 2.56
N GLU A 221 -32.97 5.78 3.83
CA GLU A 221 -33.04 6.71 4.97
C GLU A 221 -31.79 7.60 5.08
N TYR A 222 -30.61 7.06 4.78
CA TYR A 222 -29.37 7.85 4.72
C TYR A 222 -29.38 8.86 3.56
N LEU A 223 -29.89 8.47 2.38
CA LEU A 223 -30.03 9.37 1.24
C LEU A 223 -31.01 10.51 1.51
N ASP A 224 -32.11 10.23 2.22
CA ASP A 224 -33.08 11.25 2.63
C ASP A 224 -32.46 12.22 3.66
N GLU A 225 -31.65 11.70 4.58
CA GLU A 225 -30.90 12.50 5.55
C GLU A 225 -29.87 13.42 4.87
N GLU A 226 -29.14 12.92 3.87
CA GLU A 226 -28.18 13.70 3.09
C GLU A 226 -28.89 14.71 2.16
N HIS A 227 -30.05 14.38 1.57
CA HIS A 227 -30.89 15.33 0.82
C HIS A 227 -31.39 16.45 1.73
N ARG A 228 -31.86 16.11 2.94
CA ARG A 228 -32.29 17.10 3.95
C ARG A 228 -31.14 18.01 4.38
N ARG A 229 -29.92 17.48 4.43
CA ARG A 229 -28.69 18.23 4.74
C ARG A 229 -28.13 19.00 3.55
N GLY A 230 -28.71 18.85 2.36
CA GLY A 230 -28.27 19.54 1.14
C GLY A 230 -26.93 19.05 0.60
N ASN A 231 -26.48 17.86 1.02
CA ASN A 231 -25.21 17.25 0.61
C ASN A 231 -25.35 16.37 -0.65
N VAL A 232 -26.56 16.21 -1.18
CA VAL A 232 -26.77 15.50 -2.45
C VAL A 232 -26.59 16.46 -3.62
N ILE A 233 -25.61 16.15 -4.47
CA ILE A 233 -25.32 16.90 -5.68
C ILE A 233 -26.33 16.48 -6.75
N GLU A 234 -27.42 17.23 -6.88
CA GLU A 234 -28.49 16.98 -7.86
C GLU A 234 -28.06 17.27 -9.33
N GLY A 235 -26.90 17.90 -9.50
CA GLY A 235 -26.42 18.42 -10.79
C GLY A 235 -25.10 17.84 -11.28
N GLY A 236 -24.76 16.59 -10.94
CA GLY A 236 -23.49 15.94 -11.31
C GLY A 236 -23.68 14.65 -12.12
N GLY A 237 -23.99 14.76 -13.41
CA GLY A 237 -24.14 13.62 -14.32
C GLY A 237 -24.03 14.06 -15.78
N GLU A 238 -24.42 13.21 -16.74
CA GLU A 238 -24.39 13.56 -18.18
C GLU A 238 -25.12 14.87 -18.51
N LYS A 239 -26.12 15.26 -17.70
CA LYS A 239 -26.83 16.55 -17.80
C LYS A 239 -25.94 17.77 -17.57
N SER A 240 -24.89 17.67 -16.77
CA SER A 240 -23.94 18.75 -16.47
C SER A 240 -22.96 19.01 -17.63
N GLY A 241 -22.83 18.06 -18.55
CA GLY A 241 -22.05 18.19 -19.78
C GLY A 241 -22.81 18.85 -20.93
N ILE A 242 -24.14 18.99 -20.80
CA ILE A 242 -24.98 19.68 -21.78
C ILE A 242 -24.83 21.18 -21.52
N LYS A 243 -23.91 21.82 -22.25
CA LYS A 243 -23.88 23.28 -22.33
C LYS A 243 -25.19 23.73 -22.98
N PRO A 244 -26.05 24.51 -22.31
CA PRO A 244 -27.20 25.11 -22.99
C PRO A 244 -26.68 25.92 -24.17
N GLN A 245 -27.24 25.71 -25.37
CA GLN A 245 -26.97 26.60 -26.50
C GLN A 245 -27.54 27.97 -26.13
N VAL A 246 -26.64 28.91 -25.88
CA VAL A 246 -26.97 30.31 -25.68
C VAL A 246 -27.22 30.90 -27.06
N ASP A 247 -28.37 31.54 -27.24
CA ASP A 247 -28.70 32.27 -28.45
C ASP A 247 -27.87 33.55 -28.51
N GLU A 248 -26.88 33.60 -29.40
CA GLU A 248 -25.92 34.71 -29.52
C GLU A 248 -26.60 36.03 -29.99
N ASP A 249 -27.83 35.95 -30.49
CA ASP A 249 -28.62 37.09 -30.96
C ASP A 249 -29.44 37.79 -29.84
N ASP A 250 -29.48 37.27 -28.61
CA ASP A 250 -30.11 37.97 -27.47
C ASP A 250 -29.15 38.99 -26.85
N HIS A 251 -29.38 40.27 -27.16
CA HIS A 251 -28.61 41.41 -26.66
C HIS A 251 -28.42 41.41 -25.12
N ASN A 252 -29.38 40.90 -24.35
CA ASN A 252 -29.26 40.88 -22.88
C ASN A 252 -28.23 39.86 -22.39
N ILE A 253 -28.02 38.76 -23.12
CA ILE A 253 -27.08 37.71 -22.74
C ILE A 253 -25.66 38.14 -23.09
N ALA A 254 -25.47 38.73 -24.28
CA ALA A 254 -24.19 39.31 -24.70
C ALA A 254 -23.68 40.39 -23.73
N ASP A 255 -24.57 41.25 -23.22
CA ASP A 255 -24.23 42.26 -22.22
C ASP A 255 -23.79 41.64 -20.88
N GLN A 256 -24.44 40.57 -20.44
CA GLN A 256 -24.09 39.86 -19.20
C GLN A 256 -22.73 39.17 -19.30
N GLU A 257 -22.43 38.53 -20.45
CA GLU A 257 -21.13 37.93 -20.69
C GLU A 257 -20.01 38.97 -20.70
N THR A 258 -20.28 40.12 -21.32
CA THR A 258 -19.33 41.25 -21.35
C THR A 258 -19.07 41.79 -19.94
N MET A 259 -20.09 41.96 -19.11
CA MET A 259 -19.94 42.38 -17.71
C MET A 259 -19.21 41.33 -16.86
N LYS A 260 -19.49 40.04 -17.09
CA LYS A 260 -18.80 38.94 -16.40
C LYS A 260 -17.32 38.86 -16.76
N ALA A 261 -16.96 39.09 -18.03
CA ALA A 261 -15.58 39.15 -18.47
C ALA A 261 -14.84 40.32 -17.81
N ARG A 262 -15.45 41.51 -17.76
CA ARG A 262 -14.87 42.67 -17.05
C ARG A 262 -14.65 42.39 -15.57
N ASN A 263 -15.64 41.83 -14.89
CA ASN A 263 -15.51 41.48 -13.47
C ASN A 263 -14.41 40.42 -13.24
N TRP A 264 -14.22 39.53 -14.20
CA TRP A 264 -13.17 38.51 -14.13
C TRP A 264 -11.77 39.10 -14.33
N ASP A 265 -11.64 40.07 -15.22
CA ASP A 265 -10.40 40.83 -15.42
C ASP A 265 -10.06 41.63 -14.15
N GLU A 266 -11.02 42.36 -13.58
CA GLU A 266 -10.85 43.09 -12.31
C GLU A 266 -10.45 42.15 -11.16
N TYR A 267 -11.08 40.97 -11.06
CA TYR A 267 -10.73 39.97 -10.04
C TYR A 267 -9.31 39.44 -10.24
N THR A 268 -8.92 39.15 -11.49
CA THR A 268 -7.58 38.63 -11.81
C THR A 268 -6.50 39.67 -11.52
N GLU A 269 -6.77 40.95 -11.79
CA GLU A 269 -5.88 42.07 -11.49
C GLU A 269 -5.76 42.32 -9.98
N ALA A 270 -6.86 42.22 -9.23
CA ALA A 270 -6.88 42.35 -7.77
C ALA A 270 -6.21 41.16 -7.05
N ASN A 271 -6.13 39.99 -7.69
CA ASN A 271 -5.58 38.75 -7.12
C ASN A 271 -4.37 38.24 -7.92
N PRO A 272 -3.22 38.95 -7.87
CA PRO A 272 -2.04 38.53 -8.61
C PRO A 272 -1.53 37.17 -8.12
N LYS A 273 -1.13 36.32 -9.07
CA LYS A 273 -0.57 34.99 -8.77
C LYS A 273 0.64 35.13 -7.84
N GLY A 274 0.58 34.43 -6.69
CA GLY A 274 1.65 34.45 -5.69
C GLY A 274 1.47 35.47 -4.56
N ALA A 275 0.37 36.23 -4.52
CA ALA A 275 0.06 37.17 -3.43
C ALA A 275 0.14 36.53 -2.02
N GLY A 276 -0.19 35.24 -1.87
CA GLY A 276 -0.07 34.52 -0.60
C GLY A 276 1.36 34.19 -0.17
N ASN A 277 2.31 34.11 -1.11
CA ASN A 277 3.71 33.77 -0.82
C ASN A 277 4.58 35.01 -0.58
N THR A 278 4.11 36.19 -0.96
CA THR A 278 4.79 37.47 -0.72
C THR A 278 4.42 38.12 0.60
N LEU A 279 3.28 37.76 1.19
CA LEU A 279 2.76 38.35 2.44
C LEU A 279 3.46 37.83 3.71
N ASN A 280 4.16 36.68 3.64
CA ASN A 280 4.91 36.06 4.75
C ASN A 280 6.42 36.34 4.72
N ARG A 281 6.86 37.37 3.98
CA ARG A 281 8.21 37.94 4.11
C ARG A 281 8.19 39.07 5.15
N GLY A 282 8.06 38.68 6.41
CA GLY A 282 8.31 39.49 7.60
C GLY A 282 9.23 38.72 8.53
#